data_AF-A0A7K9LU34-F1
#
_entry.id   AF-A0A7K9LU34-F1
#
_cell.length_a   1.000
_cell.length_b   1.000
_cell.length_c   1.000
_cell.angle_alpha   90.00
_cell.angle_beta   90.00
_cell.angle_gamma   90.00
#
_symmetry.space_group_name_H-M   'P 1'
#
loop_
_entity.id
_entity.type
_entity.pdbx_description
1 polymer ?
#
loop_
_entity_poly.entity_id
_entity_poly.type
_entity_poly.pdbx_seq_one_letter_code
_entity_poly.pdbx_strand_id
1 'polypeptide(L)'
;LDLAASVDTIIMTTQPHKVPTGITGPIIIKGQPVGGRLIGRSSASAMGMIVLPGCVDADYEGEIMIMVQTSYPPLKITQGQRIAQFIPLPQLTKGMLPLKQGPRGQGGFGSTGGLTLLTIDLSTRPKKPCKLYFQGQSMDLIGLLDTGSDTCVIAPDKWPADWPIQPSTTTVTGIGGMTLASRTPVLTVEIEGKTAAASFSIAPLLLSVKCLIGRDVLTQLGIVL
;
A
#
# COMPACT_ATOMS: atom_id res chain seq x y z
N LEU A 1 -8.42 18.32 25.70
CA LEU A 1 -9.58 18.87 24.96
C LEU A 1 -10.24 17.70 24.23
N ASP A 2 -11.49 17.38 24.54
CA ASP A 2 -12.22 16.34 23.80
C ASP A 2 -12.50 16.79 22.36
N LEU A 3 -12.32 15.90 21.39
CA LEU A 3 -12.57 16.12 19.97
C LEU A 3 -13.70 15.20 19.50
N ALA A 4 -14.65 15.78 18.79
CA ALA A 4 -15.81 15.09 18.22
C ALA A 4 -15.72 15.00 16.70
N ALA A 5 -16.38 13.99 16.13
CA ALA A 5 -16.57 13.92 14.68
C ALA A 5 -17.52 15.03 14.21
N SER A 6 -17.19 15.74 13.13
CA SER A 6 -18.06 16.78 12.57
C SER A 6 -19.12 16.25 11.61
N VAL A 7 -19.01 14.99 11.18
CA VAL A 7 -19.94 14.33 10.26
C VAL A 7 -20.16 12.87 10.65
N ASP A 8 -21.30 12.31 10.24
CA ASP A 8 -21.52 10.86 10.30
C ASP A 8 -20.50 10.13 9.41
N THR A 9 -19.84 9.12 9.97
CA THR A 9 -18.82 8.34 9.26
C THR A 9 -19.08 6.85 9.43
N ILE A 10 -19.02 6.10 8.33
CA ILE A 10 -19.10 4.63 8.34
C ILE A 10 -17.78 4.08 7.78
N ILE A 11 -17.08 3.30 8.59
CA ILE A 11 -15.83 2.64 8.23
C ILE A 11 -16.12 1.19 7.86
N MET A 12 -15.92 0.87 6.58
CA MET A 12 -16.22 -0.46 6.01
C MET A 12 -14.98 -1.33 5.80
N THR A 13 -13.79 -0.81 6.06
CA THR A 13 -12.53 -1.53 5.84
C THR A 13 -11.65 -1.49 7.09
N THR A 14 -10.61 -2.32 7.10
CA THR A 14 -9.60 -2.35 8.17
C THR A 14 -8.49 -1.32 7.99
N GLN A 15 -8.55 -0.49 6.94
CA GLN A 15 -7.55 0.55 6.70
C GLN A 15 -7.79 1.76 7.62
N PRO A 16 -6.77 2.60 7.85
CA PRO A 16 -6.95 3.88 8.55
C PRO A 16 -7.85 4.84 7.76
N HIS A 17 -8.78 5.51 8.44
CA HIS A 17 -9.70 6.49 7.88
C HIS A 17 -9.54 7.84 8.61
N LYS A 18 -9.65 8.92 7.84
CA LYS A 18 -9.67 10.29 8.37
C LYS A 18 -11.10 10.65 8.78
N VAL A 19 -11.29 11.04 10.03
CA VAL A 19 -12.55 11.58 10.56
C VAL A 19 -12.36 13.07 10.85
N PRO A 20 -13.11 13.97 10.18
CA PRO A 20 -12.99 15.41 10.39
C PRO A 20 -13.53 15.81 11.77
N THR A 21 -12.93 16.84 12.39
CA THR A 21 -13.44 17.40 13.65
C THR A 21 -14.17 18.72 13.48
N GLY A 22 -14.10 19.35 12.32
CA GLY A 22 -14.59 20.72 12.07
C GLY A 22 -13.78 21.79 12.81
N ILE A 23 -12.61 21.44 13.37
CA ILE A 23 -11.76 22.36 14.11
C ILE A 23 -10.54 22.65 13.25
N THR A 24 -10.39 23.90 12.85
CA THR A 24 -9.22 24.37 12.10
C THR A 24 -8.17 24.89 13.06
N GLY A 25 -6.92 24.51 12.83
CA GLY A 25 -5.78 25.04 13.58
C GLY A 25 -5.42 26.49 13.19
N PRO A 26 -4.47 27.11 13.89
CA PRO A 26 -3.73 26.57 15.04
C PRO A 26 -4.59 26.51 16.31
N ILE A 27 -4.32 25.52 17.19
CA ILE A 27 -4.98 25.47 18.50
C ILE A 27 -4.41 26.57 19.39
N ILE A 28 -5.27 27.50 19.80
CA ILE A 28 -4.89 28.61 20.68
C ILE A 28 -5.23 28.28 22.13
N ILE A 29 -4.22 28.27 23.00
CA ILE A 29 -4.37 28.12 24.46
C ILE A 29 -3.70 29.31 25.13
N LYS A 30 -4.47 30.04 25.96
CA LYS A 30 -3.99 31.26 26.64
C LYS A 30 -3.37 32.28 25.67
N GLY A 31 -3.96 32.43 24.48
CA GLY A 31 -3.52 33.39 23.46
C GLY A 31 -2.25 33.00 22.70
N GLN A 32 -1.80 31.75 22.81
CA GLN A 32 -0.62 31.25 22.08
C GLN A 32 -0.96 30.00 21.27
N PRO A 33 -0.39 29.83 20.06
CA PRO A 33 -0.49 28.59 19.32
C PRO A 33 0.24 27.46 20.05
N VAL A 34 -0.42 26.32 20.19
CA VAL A 34 0.11 25.16 20.92
C VAL A 34 -0.07 23.89 20.09
N GLY A 35 1.03 23.16 19.90
CA GLY A 35 1.03 21.82 19.34
C GLY A 35 0.73 20.75 20.39
N GLY A 36 0.47 19.53 19.95
CA GLY A 36 0.14 18.46 20.90
C GLY A 36 -0.13 17.12 20.26
N ARG A 37 -0.65 16.21 21.07
CA ARG A 37 -0.96 14.84 20.69
C ARG A 37 -2.46 14.61 20.64
N LEU A 38 -2.90 13.94 19.59
CA LEU A 38 -4.25 13.46 19.46
C LEU A 38 -4.26 11.97 19.83
N ILE A 39 -5.02 11.58 20.86
CA ILE A 39 -5.14 10.20 21.31
C ILE A 39 -6.60 9.78 21.44
N GLY A 40 -6.87 8.47 21.43
CA GLY A 40 -8.22 7.94 21.62
C GLY A 40 -8.77 8.16 23.02
N ARG A 41 -10.10 8.24 23.12
CA ARG A 41 -10.82 8.15 24.40
C ARG A 41 -11.05 6.68 24.76
N SER A 42 -11.15 6.37 26.05
CA SER A 42 -11.45 4.99 26.51
C SER A 42 -12.74 4.44 25.91
N SER A 43 -13.76 5.30 25.72
CA SER A 43 -15.02 4.92 25.07
C SER A 43 -14.83 4.52 23.61
N ALA A 44 -13.85 5.08 22.90
CA ALA A 44 -13.52 4.64 21.55
C ALA A 44 -12.95 3.23 21.58
N SER A 45 -11.94 3.00 22.42
CA SER A 45 -11.30 1.69 22.59
C SER A 45 -12.28 0.61 23.02
N ALA A 46 -13.23 0.93 23.91
CA ALA A 46 -14.26 0.00 24.36
C ALA A 46 -15.18 -0.51 23.23
N MET A 47 -15.33 0.26 22.14
CA MET A 47 -16.12 -0.13 20.96
C MET A 47 -15.27 -0.80 19.86
N GLY A 48 -14.03 -1.18 20.17
CA GLY A 48 -13.10 -1.75 19.17
C GLY A 48 -12.56 -0.72 18.17
N MET A 49 -12.76 0.57 18.43
CA MET A 49 -12.21 1.65 17.62
C MET A 49 -10.81 2.03 18.11
N ILE A 50 -9.84 1.95 17.22
CA ILE A 50 -8.46 2.36 17.47
C ILE A 50 -8.28 3.76 16.88
N VAL A 51 -8.02 4.75 17.73
CA VAL A 51 -7.55 6.06 17.28
C VAL A 51 -6.04 6.00 17.19
N LEU A 52 -5.51 6.13 15.98
CA LEU A 52 -4.07 6.17 15.76
C LEU A 52 -3.52 7.50 16.31
N PRO A 53 -2.47 7.47 17.15
CA PRO A 53 -1.92 8.69 17.73
C PRO A 53 -1.49 9.70 16.65
N GLY A 54 -1.97 10.94 16.78
CA GLY A 54 -1.61 12.05 15.89
C GLY A 54 -0.66 13.04 16.55
N CYS A 55 0.14 13.73 15.74
CA CYS A 55 0.84 14.96 16.14
C CYS A 55 0.21 16.13 15.40
N VAL A 56 -0.22 17.15 16.13
CA VAL A 56 -0.67 18.42 15.53
C VAL A 56 0.39 19.45 15.88
N ASP A 57 1.02 20.02 14.84
CA ASP A 57 2.05 21.04 15.00
C ASP A 57 1.40 22.37 15.44
N ALA A 58 2.14 23.21 16.17
CA ALA A 58 1.62 24.48 16.68
C ALA A 58 1.26 25.47 15.56
N ASP A 59 1.92 25.37 14.42
CA ASP A 59 1.73 26.18 13.21
C ASP A 59 0.85 25.48 12.15
N TYR A 60 0.14 24.40 12.52
CA TYR A 60 -0.79 23.75 11.62
C TYR A 60 -2.07 24.58 11.45
N GLU A 61 -2.39 24.92 10.20
CA GLU A 61 -3.52 25.80 9.83
C GLU A 61 -4.68 25.04 9.18
N GLY A 62 -4.54 23.72 9.00
CA GLY A 62 -5.57 22.88 8.40
C GLY A 62 -6.62 22.41 9.42
N GLU A 63 -7.62 21.69 8.91
CA GLU A 63 -8.57 20.99 9.76
C GLU A 63 -7.89 19.83 10.51
N ILE A 64 -8.12 19.75 11.82
CA ILE A 64 -7.63 18.66 12.65
C ILE A 64 -8.41 17.40 12.29
N MET A 65 -7.70 16.37 11.83
CA MET A 65 -8.30 15.10 11.46
C MET A 65 -7.95 14.03 12.51
N ILE A 66 -8.92 13.21 12.87
CA ILE A 66 -8.74 12.04 13.73
C ILE A 66 -8.51 10.83 12.82
N MET A 67 -7.36 10.16 12.98
CA MET A 67 -7.09 8.90 12.28
C MET A 67 -7.71 7.74 13.06
N VAL A 68 -8.63 7.02 12.42
CA VAL A 68 -9.37 5.92 13.03
C VAL A 68 -9.16 4.62 12.25
N GLN A 69 -9.00 3.52 12.96
CA GLN A 69 -8.98 2.16 12.41
C GLN A 69 -9.87 1.24 13.25
N THR A 70 -10.41 0.20 12.63
CA THR A 70 -11.08 -0.92 13.31
C THR A 70 -10.61 -2.24 12.70
N SER A 71 -10.54 -3.30 13.51
CA SER A 71 -10.32 -4.66 13.03
C SER A 71 -11.62 -5.34 12.58
N TYR A 72 -12.79 -4.76 12.93
CA TYR A 72 -14.10 -5.36 12.73
C TYR A 72 -15.07 -4.34 12.09
N PRO A 73 -14.95 -4.05 10.78
CA PRO A 73 -15.95 -3.27 10.08
C PRO A 73 -17.30 -4.04 9.99
N PRO A 74 -18.46 -3.36 9.93
CA PRO A 74 -18.62 -1.91 9.89
C PRO A 74 -18.50 -1.23 11.26
N LEU A 75 -17.85 -0.06 11.30
CA LEU A 75 -17.84 0.82 12.47
C LEU A 75 -18.56 2.14 12.12
N LYS A 76 -19.61 2.48 12.86
CA LYS A 76 -20.34 3.73 12.72
C LYS A 76 -19.88 4.74 13.78
N ILE A 77 -19.57 5.95 13.33
CA ILE A 77 -19.28 7.11 14.18
C ILE A 77 -20.34 8.16 13.86
N THR A 78 -21.04 8.63 14.88
CA THR A 78 -22.08 9.65 14.72
C THR A 78 -21.49 11.04 14.84
N GLN A 79 -22.01 12.00 14.07
CA GLN A 79 -21.71 13.42 14.22
C GLN A 79 -21.88 13.85 15.68
N GLY A 80 -20.93 14.63 16.19
CA GLY A 80 -20.89 15.08 17.58
C GLY A 80 -20.34 14.04 18.58
N GLN A 81 -20.10 12.80 18.16
CA GLN A 81 -19.50 11.79 19.04
C GLN A 81 -18.05 12.14 19.36
N ARG A 82 -17.75 12.30 20.65
CA ARG A 82 -16.38 12.52 21.15
C ARG A 82 -15.58 11.22 21.11
N ILE A 83 -14.65 11.11 20.17
CA ILE A 83 -13.88 9.88 19.91
C ILE A 83 -12.39 10.01 20.26
N ALA A 84 -11.87 11.23 20.31
CA ALA A 84 -10.47 11.50 20.61
C ALA A 84 -10.32 12.66 21.59
N GLN A 85 -9.09 12.85 22.06
CA GLN A 85 -8.71 13.99 22.89
C GLN A 85 -7.38 14.55 22.41
N PHE A 86 -7.30 15.87 22.35
CA PHE A 86 -6.07 16.62 22.16
C PHE A 86 -5.42 16.92 23.52
N ILE A 87 -4.17 16.51 23.65
CA ILE A 87 -3.29 16.76 24.79
C ILE A 87 -2.24 17.79 24.34
N PRO A 88 -2.35 19.05 24.78
CA PRO A 88 -1.35 20.07 24.51
C PRO A 88 -0.01 19.66 25.14
N LEU A 89 1.09 19.85 24.42
CA LEU A 89 2.43 19.56 24.93
C LEU A 89 3.32 20.81 24.87
N PRO A 90 4.26 20.99 25.81
CA PRO A 90 5.25 22.05 25.70
C PRO A 90 6.14 21.82 24.47
N GLN A 91 6.32 22.86 23.65
CA GLN A 91 7.23 22.83 22.50
C GLN A 91 8.66 23.07 22.98
N LEU A 92 9.32 22.01 23.44
CA LEU A 92 10.70 22.07 23.96
C LEU A 92 11.74 22.44 22.88
N THR A 93 11.39 22.32 21.61
CA THR A 93 12.25 22.66 20.47
C THR A 93 12.09 24.10 19.99
N LYS A 94 11.33 24.94 20.71
CA LYS A 94 11.12 26.35 20.35
C LYS A 94 12.48 27.08 20.31
N GLY A 95 12.86 27.55 19.12
CA GLY A 95 14.15 28.24 18.88
C GLY A 95 15.22 27.38 18.18
N MET A 96 14.97 26.07 17.99
CA MET A 96 15.81 25.26 17.11
C MET A 96 15.51 25.58 15.64
N LEU A 97 16.54 25.79 14.82
CA LEU A 97 16.39 25.95 13.38
C LEU A 97 15.89 24.63 12.76
N PRO A 98 14.81 24.64 11.98
CA PRO A 98 14.30 23.42 11.36
C PRO A 98 15.26 22.89 10.29
N LEU A 99 15.37 21.57 10.17
CA LEU A 99 16.19 20.88 9.15
C LEU A 99 15.69 21.11 7.71
N LYS A 100 14.43 21.52 7.53
CA LYS A 100 13.85 22.00 6.27
C LYS A 100 13.26 23.38 6.48
N GLN A 101 13.49 24.30 5.54
CA GLN A 101 12.96 25.67 5.62
C GLN A 101 11.51 25.73 5.13
N GLY A 102 10.61 26.28 5.96
CA GLY A 102 9.22 26.61 5.60
C GLY A 102 8.20 26.31 6.71
N PRO A 103 7.14 27.14 6.86
CA PRO A 103 6.03 26.86 7.78
C PRO A 103 5.22 25.64 7.32
N ARG A 104 4.55 24.94 8.26
CA ARG A 104 3.74 23.76 7.95
C ARG A 104 2.52 24.09 7.08
N GLY A 105 1.84 25.20 7.38
CA GLY A 105 0.60 25.62 6.74
C GLY A 105 -0.50 24.55 6.90
N GLN A 106 -1.21 24.24 5.81
CA GLN A 106 -2.30 23.25 5.81
C GLN A 106 -1.84 21.80 5.53
N GLY A 107 -0.55 21.56 5.32
CA GLY A 107 -0.03 20.25 4.96
C GLY A 107 -0.08 19.26 6.13
N GLY A 108 -0.68 18.08 5.94
CA GLY A 108 -0.68 16.96 6.90
C GLY A 108 -0.30 15.62 6.24
N PHE A 109 -0.19 14.55 7.02
CA PHE A 109 -0.15 13.16 6.51
C PHE A 109 0.86 12.90 5.38
N GLY A 110 2.15 13.19 5.61
CA GLY A 110 3.21 12.99 4.62
C GLY A 110 3.56 14.22 3.77
N SER A 111 2.94 15.39 4.06
CA SER A 111 3.21 16.65 3.35
C SER A 111 4.67 17.12 3.36
N THR A 112 5.48 16.66 4.32
CA THR A 112 6.90 17.06 4.48
C THR A 112 7.89 16.07 3.85
N GLY A 113 7.42 14.99 3.22
CA GLY A 113 8.22 14.03 2.45
C GLY A 113 7.72 12.59 2.54
N GLY A 114 7.97 11.83 1.46
CA GLY A 114 7.88 10.37 1.33
C GLY A 114 6.58 9.71 1.82
N LEU A 115 5.70 9.32 0.89
CA LEU A 115 4.63 8.37 1.22
C LEU A 115 5.27 7.08 1.76
N THR A 116 4.90 6.66 2.97
CA THR A 116 5.18 5.30 3.42
C THR A 116 4.35 4.35 2.58
N LEU A 117 4.98 3.75 1.57
CA LEU A 117 4.36 2.76 0.72
C LEU A 117 4.42 1.41 1.42
N LEU A 118 3.27 0.76 1.59
CA LEU A 118 3.19 -0.66 1.99
C LEU A 118 3.51 -1.60 0.81
N THR A 119 4.31 -1.12 -0.16
CA THR A 119 4.78 -1.89 -1.30
C THR A 119 6.28 -1.74 -1.40
N ILE A 120 6.93 -2.82 -1.85
CA ILE A 120 8.34 -2.78 -2.24
C ILE A 120 8.39 -2.20 -3.65
N ASP A 121 9.38 -1.35 -3.92
CA ASP A 121 9.61 -0.87 -5.28
C ASP A 121 10.03 -2.05 -6.18
N LEU A 122 9.25 -2.32 -7.23
CA LEU A 122 9.54 -3.36 -8.21
C LEU A 122 10.90 -3.15 -8.91
N SER A 123 11.45 -1.93 -8.88
CA SER A 123 12.81 -1.64 -9.37
C SER A 123 13.90 -2.30 -8.53
N THR A 124 13.64 -2.52 -7.23
CA THR A 124 14.57 -3.13 -6.27
C THR A 124 14.47 -4.65 -6.22
N ARG A 125 13.40 -5.22 -6.78
CA ARG A 125 13.18 -6.66 -6.84
C ARG A 125 14.15 -7.32 -7.83
N PRO A 126 14.70 -8.51 -7.50
CA PRO A 126 15.67 -9.17 -8.36
C PRO A 126 15.07 -9.49 -9.72
N LYS A 127 15.74 -9.04 -10.79
CA LYS A 127 15.41 -9.38 -12.18
C LYS A 127 16.48 -10.31 -12.70
N LYS A 128 16.08 -11.40 -13.35
CA LYS A 128 17.01 -12.34 -13.98
C LYS A 128 16.63 -12.57 -15.45
N PRO A 129 17.60 -12.71 -16.36
CA PRO A 129 17.36 -13.30 -17.65
C PRO A 129 16.76 -14.70 -17.46
N CYS A 130 15.71 -14.99 -18.20
CA CYS A 130 15.07 -16.29 -18.25
C CYS A 130 14.81 -16.65 -19.71
N LYS A 131 15.00 -17.93 -20.05
CA LYS A 131 14.71 -18.45 -21.39
C LYS A 131 13.57 -19.45 -21.28
N LEU A 132 12.55 -19.26 -22.11
CA LEU A 132 11.40 -20.16 -22.20
C LEU A 132 11.55 -21.02 -23.44
N TYR A 133 11.30 -22.31 -23.31
CA TYR A 133 11.36 -23.26 -24.42
C TYR A 133 10.01 -23.93 -24.66
N PHE A 134 9.66 -24.05 -25.94
CA PHE A 134 8.49 -24.79 -26.40
C PHE A 134 8.79 -25.45 -27.75
N GLN A 135 8.62 -26.77 -27.83
CA GLN A 135 8.77 -27.55 -29.08
C GLN A 135 10.06 -27.24 -29.89
N GLY A 136 11.18 -27.07 -29.20
CA GLY A 136 12.49 -26.78 -29.82
C GLY A 136 12.72 -25.32 -30.20
N GLN A 137 11.73 -24.44 -30.00
CA GLN A 137 11.88 -23.00 -30.08
C GLN A 137 12.17 -22.41 -28.71
N SER A 138 12.80 -21.23 -28.67
CA SER A 138 13.10 -20.52 -27.42
C SER A 138 12.83 -19.03 -27.52
N MET A 139 12.49 -18.41 -26.40
CA MET A 139 12.38 -16.95 -26.27
C MET A 139 13.08 -16.46 -25.01
N ASP A 140 13.71 -15.29 -25.10
CA ASP A 140 14.42 -14.65 -24.00
C ASP A 140 13.58 -13.54 -23.37
N LEU A 141 13.55 -13.50 -22.03
CA LEU A 141 12.82 -12.52 -21.25
C LEU A 141 13.63 -12.11 -20.03
N ILE A 142 13.30 -10.95 -19.47
CA ILE A 142 13.74 -10.55 -18.13
C ILE A 142 12.58 -10.82 -17.18
N GLY A 143 12.74 -11.87 -16.36
CA GLY A 143 11.79 -12.25 -15.33
C GLY A 143 12.02 -11.46 -14.05
N LEU A 144 10.97 -10.81 -13.55
CA LEU A 144 10.96 -10.28 -12.19
C LEU A 144 10.71 -11.44 -11.23
N LEU A 145 11.68 -11.71 -10.35
CA LEU A 145 11.56 -12.72 -9.32
C LEU A 145 10.87 -12.10 -8.10
N ASP A 146 9.96 -12.85 -7.48
CA ASP A 146 9.28 -12.50 -6.23
C ASP A 146 8.32 -11.29 -6.25
N THR A 147 7.15 -11.46 -6.86
CA THR A 147 6.02 -10.53 -6.71
C THR A 147 4.95 -10.99 -5.72
N GLY A 148 5.19 -12.09 -4.99
CA GLY A 148 4.14 -12.78 -4.24
C GLY A 148 3.16 -13.59 -5.10
N SER A 149 3.31 -13.59 -6.42
CA SER A 149 2.48 -14.38 -7.35
C SER A 149 2.70 -15.89 -7.15
N ASP A 150 1.60 -16.65 -7.12
CA ASP A 150 1.65 -18.13 -7.13
C ASP A 150 2.07 -18.68 -8.49
N THR A 151 1.67 -18.01 -9.57
CA THR A 151 1.89 -18.46 -10.95
C THR A 151 2.74 -17.49 -11.73
N CYS A 152 3.49 -17.99 -12.71
CA CYS A 152 4.17 -17.13 -13.67
C CYS A 152 3.19 -16.34 -14.55
N VAL A 153 3.57 -15.13 -14.95
CA VAL A 153 2.78 -14.25 -15.84
C VAL A 153 3.67 -13.68 -16.92
N ILE A 154 3.20 -13.67 -18.17
CA ILE A 154 3.85 -12.97 -19.27
C ILE A 154 2.92 -11.89 -19.83
N ALA A 155 3.50 -10.73 -20.16
CA ALA A 155 2.76 -9.67 -20.82
C ALA A 155 2.37 -10.09 -22.26
N PRO A 156 1.15 -9.77 -22.74
CA PRO A 156 0.69 -10.20 -24.06
C PRO A 156 1.59 -9.76 -25.21
N ASP A 157 2.22 -8.57 -25.10
CA ASP A 157 3.12 -8.02 -26.12
C ASP A 157 4.45 -8.78 -26.25
N LYS A 158 4.73 -9.71 -25.34
CA LYS A 158 5.92 -10.56 -25.38
C LYS A 158 5.65 -11.98 -25.82
N TRP A 159 4.39 -12.42 -25.82
CA TRP A 159 4.06 -13.77 -26.25
C TRP A 159 4.16 -13.88 -27.79
N PRO A 160 4.87 -14.88 -28.34
CA PRO A 160 4.92 -15.08 -29.79
C PRO A 160 3.54 -15.42 -30.34
N ALA A 161 3.14 -14.76 -31.44
CA ALA A 161 1.81 -14.93 -32.03
C ALA A 161 1.57 -16.34 -32.61
N ASP A 162 2.65 -17.02 -32.98
CA ASP A 162 2.68 -18.39 -33.49
C ASP A 162 2.68 -19.46 -32.39
N TRP A 163 2.86 -19.07 -31.12
CA TRP A 163 2.81 -19.99 -29.99
C TRP A 163 1.37 -20.16 -29.47
N PRO A 164 0.94 -21.40 -29.19
CA PRO A 164 -0.45 -21.68 -28.84
C PRO A 164 -0.84 -21.11 -27.48
N ILE A 165 -2.10 -20.74 -27.36
CA ILE A 165 -2.71 -20.26 -26.12
C ILE A 165 -3.87 -21.18 -25.77
N GLN A 166 -3.98 -21.56 -24.50
CA GLN A 166 -5.06 -22.36 -23.94
C GLN A 166 -6.08 -21.45 -23.22
N PRO A 167 -7.38 -21.70 -23.39
CA PRO A 167 -8.41 -21.02 -22.61
C PRO A 167 -8.25 -21.40 -21.13
N SER A 168 -8.52 -20.45 -20.24
CA SER A 168 -8.49 -20.68 -18.80
C SER A 168 -9.65 -19.95 -18.15
N THR A 169 -10.31 -20.64 -17.22
CA THR A 169 -11.34 -20.08 -16.34
C THR A 169 -10.76 -19.50 -15.06
N THR A 170 -9.43 -19.59 -14.88
CA THR A 170 -8.71 -19.11 -13.70
C THR A 170 -8.41 -17.62 -13.84
N THR A 171 -8.73 -16.85 -12.82
CA THR A 171 -8.33 -15.44 -12.71
C THR A 171 -6.95 -15.31 -12.09
N VAL A 172 -6.11 -14.43 -12.61
CA VAL A 172 -4.86 -14.05 -11.94
C VAL A 172 -5.17 -12.94 -10.93
N THR A 173 -4.77 -13.15 -9.69
CA THR A 173 -4.83 -12.16 -8.60
C THR A 173 -3.41 -11.75 -8.19
N GLY A 174 -3.23 -10.55 -7.62
CA GLY A 174 -1.92 -10.11 -7.12
C GLY A 174 -1.07 -9.31 -8.11
N ILE A 175 -1.61 -8.95 -9.28
CA ILE A 175 -0.97 -8.09 -10.30
C ILE A 175 -1.67 -6.74 -10.48
N GLY A 176 -2.38 -6.26 -9.45
CA GLY A 176 -3.15 -5.00 -9.50
C GLY A 176 -4.66 -5.17 -9.75
N GLY A 177 -5.21 -6.38 -9.61
CA GLY A 177 -6.63 -6.66 -9.75
C GLY A 177 -6.92 -8.14 -10.00
N MET A 178 -8.17 -8.46 -10.32
CA MET A 178 -8.57 -9.77 -10.88
C MET A 178 -8.67 -9.65 -12.39
N THR A 179 -7.94 -10.48 -13.14
CA THR A 179 -8.01 -10.49 -14.61
C THR A 179 -8.20 -11.92 -15.11
N LEU A 180 -9.14 -12.09 -16.06
CA LEU A 180 -9.27 -13.33 -16.84
C LEU A 180 -8.03 -13.46 -17.72
N ALA A 181 -7.24 -14.50 -17.48
CA ALA A 181 -6.02 -14.74 -18.23
C ALA A 181 -6.17 -16.00 -19.08
N SER A 182 -5.66 -15.95 -20.31
CA SER A 182 -5.38 -17.16 -21.08
C SER A 182 -4.08 -17.78 -20.56
N ARG A 183 -3.86 -19.08 -20.80
CA ARG A 183 -2.64 -19.77 -20.34
C ARG A 183 -1.80 -20.31 -21.48
N THR A 184 -0.51 -20.45 -21.24
CA THR A 184 0.40 -21.16 -22.14
C THR A 184 0.29 -22.67 -21.90
N PRO A 185 0.69 -23.51 -22.87
CA PRO A 185 1.12 -24.88 -22.56
C PRO A 185 2.24 -24.89 -21.50
N VAL A 186 2.57 -26.07 -20.99
CA VAL A 186 3.74 -26.22 -20.12
C VAL A 186 5.00 -25.88 -20.92
N LEU A 187 5.77 -24.93 -20.42
CA LEU A 187 7.04 -24.48 -20.97
C LEU A 187 8.18 -24.99 -20.09
N THR A 188 9.33 -25.23 -20.70
CA THR A 188 10.58 -25.34 -19.92
C THR A 188 11.12 -23.94 -19.69
N VAL A 189 11.31 -23.57 -18.44
CA VAL A 189 11.84 -22.30 -17.98
C VAL A 189 13.27 -22.51 -17.53
N GLU A 190 14.22 -21.77 -18.11
CA GLU A 190 15.61 -21.80 -17.70
C GLU A 190 16.02 -20.46 -17.08
N ILE A 191 16.57 -20.52 -15.86
CA ILE A 191 17.11 -19.38 -15.12
C ILE A 191 18.44 -19.81 -14.52
N GLU A 192 19.52 -19.09 -14.85
CA GLU A 192 20.88 -19.36 -14.34
C GLU A 192 21.34 -20.82 -14.53
N GLY A 193 21.00 -21.42 -15.67
CA GLY A 193 21.36 -22.80 -16.00
C GLY A 193 20.55 -23.88 -15.27
N LYS A 194 19.59 -23.49 -14.42
CA LYS A 194 18.61 -24.41 -13.82
C LYS A 194 17.31 -24.38 -14.59
N THR A 195 16.62 -25.51 -14.68
CA THR A 195 15.36 -25.64 -15.42
C THR A 195 14.17 -26.00 -14.51
N ALA A 196 13.00 -25.49 -14.87
CA ALA A 196 11.71 -25.78 -14.26
C ALA A 196 10.64 -25.93 -15.34
N ALA A 197 9.52 -26.58 -15.03
CA ALA A 197 8.40 -26.70 -15.94
C ALA A 197 7.18 -25.95 -15.38
N ALA A 198 6.63 -25.00 -16.15
CA ALA A 198 5.48 -24.23 -15.71
C ALA A 198 4.62 -23.72 -16.88
N SER A 199 3.34 -23.50 -16.60
CA SER A 199 2.43 -22.76 -17.49
C SER A 199 2.35 -21.31 -17.04
N PHE A 200 2.39 -20.38 -17.98
CA PHE A 200 2.31 -18.96 -17.72
C PHE A 200 0.88 -18.47 -17.98
N SER A 201 0.44 -17.52 -17.18
CA SER A 201 -0.75 -16.73 -17.49
C SER A 201 -0.37 -15.58 -18.42
N ILE A 202 -1.15 -15.34 -19.46
CA ILE A 202 -0.99 -14.21 -20.37
C ILE A 202 -1.94 -13.12 -19.89
N ALA A 203 -1.39 -12.06 -19.27
CA ALA A 203 -2.18 -10.98 -18.69
C ALA A 203 -1.40 -9.64 -18.73
N PRO A 204 -2.09 -8.49 -18.87
CA PRO A 204 -1.43 -7.19 -18.81
C PRO A 204 -0.65 -6.99 -17.52
N LEU A 205 0.58 -6.49 -17.64
CA LEU A 205 1.46 -6.14 -16.53
C LEU A 205 1.75 -4.63 -16.55
N LEU A 206 2.14 -4.07 -15.40
CA LEU A 206 2.54 -2.67 -15.28
C LEU A 206 3.72 -2.35 -16.23
N LEU A 207 3.78 -1.11 -16.71
CA LEU A 207 4.58 -0.66 -17.88
C LEU A 207 6.07 -1.07 -17.88
N SER A 208 6.67 -1.36 -16.73
CA SER A 208 8.09 -1.75 -16.60
C SER A 208 8.35 -3.25 -16.40
N VAL A 209 7.31 -4.08 -16.29
CA VAL A 209 7.43 -5.52 -16.01
C VAL A 209 6.80 -6.31 -17.15
N LYS A 210 7.56 -7.25 -17.69
CA LYS A 210 7.17 -8.03 -18.89
C LYS A 210 7.02 -9.53 -18.64
N CYS A 211 7.62 -10.01 -17.57
CA CYS A 211 7.53 -11.39 -17.12
C CYS A 211 7.62 -11.42 -15.59
N LEU A 212 6.72 -12.16 -14.96
CA LEU A 212 6.73 -12.49 -13.55
C LEU A 212 7.06 -13.97 -13.41
N ILE A 213 8.07 -14.28 -12.60
CA ILE A 213 8.38 -15.65 -12.22
C ILE A 213 7.69 -15.93 -10.88
N GLY A 214 6.68 -16.81 -10.93
CA GLY A 214 5.88 -17.21 -9.77
C GLY A 214 6.56 -18.28 -8.92
N ARG A 215 5.91 -18.61 -7.80
CA ARG A 215 6.36 -19.66 -6.89
C ARG A 215 6.37 -21.05 -7.54
N ASP A 216 5.50 -21.28 -8.52
CA ASP A 216 5.48 -22.48 -9.36
C ASP A 216 6.84 -22.78 -10.02
N VAL A 217 7.59 -21.78 -10.48
CA VAL A 217 8.96 -21.95 -11.00
C VAL A 217 10.01 -21.88 -9.89
N LEU A 218 9.93 -20.89 -9.00
CA LEU A 218 10.99 -20.63 -8.02
C LEU A 218 11.22 -21.80 -7.06
N THR A 219 10.13 -22.47 -6.64
CA THR A 219 10.20 -23.65 -5.77
C THR A 219 10.90 -24.82 -6.45
N GLN A 220 10.65 -25.04 -7.75
CA GLN A 220 11.34 -26.09 -8.53
C GLN A 220 12.84 -25.82 -8.67
N LEU A 221 13.23 -24.55 -8.80
CA LEU A 221 14.64 -24.15 -8.92
C LEU A 221 15.39 -24.17 -7.58
N GLY A 222 14.70 -24.48 -6.47
CA GLY A 222 15.23 -24.43 -5.12
C GLY A 222 15.59 -23.01 -4.66
N ILE A 223 14.95 -22.00 -5.25
CA ILE A 223 15.17 -20.60 -4.91
C ILE A 223 14.20 -20.26 -3.78
N VAL A 224 14.75 -20.10 -2.58
CA VAL A 224 14.05 -19.53 -1.43
C VAL A 224 14.43 -18.04 -1.39
N LEU A 225 13.43 -17.17 -1.50
CA LEU A 225 13.58 -15.72 -1.40
C LEU A 225 13.32 -15.25 0.03
#